data_AF-A0A6B1F8I3-F1
#
_entry.id   AF-A0A6B1F8I3-F1
#
_cell.length_a   1.000
_cell.length_b   1.000
_cell.length_c   1.000
_cell.angle_alpha   90.00
_cell.angle_beta   90.00
_cell.angle_gamma   90.00
#
_symmetry.space_group_name_H-M   'P 1'
#
loop_
_entity.id
_entity.type
_entity.pdbx_description
1 polymer ?
#
loop_
_entity_poly.entity_id
_entity_poly.type
_entity_poly.pdbx_seq_one_letter_code
_entity_poly.pdbx_strand_id
1 'polypeptide(L)'
;GSSDAHWRESVFDDEIMTPFVGGGHALSLITIESLADLGYGVDVTQAEPYNLPAARPLGPTGDRGPIIDLGDDVARRPIVFIDRKGRVHSF
;
A
#
# COMPACT_ATOMS: atom_id res chain seq x y z
N GLY A 1 -3.90 2.19 -1.71
CA GLY A 1 -3.48 1.61 -0.43
C GLY A 1 -2.86 2.71 0.37
N SER A 2 -3.11 2.73 1.68
CA SER A 2 -2.67 3.76 2.63
C SER A 2 -1.16 4.05 2.60
N SER A 3 -0.35 3.11 2.09
CA SER A 3 1.13 3.16 2.15
C SER A 3 1.81 2.12 1.23
N ASP A 4 1.27 1.88 0.03
CA ASP A 4 1.76 0.92 -1.01
C ASP A 4 1.85 -0.57 -0.62
N ALA A 5 1.69 -0.94 0.65
CA ALA A 5 1.64 -2.33 1.10
C ALA A 5 0.24 -2.97 1.05
N HIS A 6 -0.79 -2.18 0.76
CA HIS A 6 -2.19 -2.59 0.75
C HIS A 6 -2.80 -2.42 -0.63
N TRP A 7 -3.78 -3.27 -0.96
CA TRP A 7 -4.62 -3.06 -2.14
C TRP A 7 -5.33 -1.71 -2.07
N ARG A 8 -5.72 -1.21 -3.25
CA ARG A 8 -6.55 0.00 -3.31
C ARG A 8 -7.97 -0.38 -2.89
N GLU A 9 -8.42 0.20 -1.78
CA GLU A 9 -9.81 0.11 -1.30
C GLU A 9 -10.82 0.33 -2.43
N SER A 10 -10.60 1.37 -3.25
CA SER A 10 -11.49 1.71 -4.37
C SER A 10 -11.62 0.64 -5.46
N VAL A 11 -10.73 -0.35 -5.47
CA VAL A 11 -10.69 -1.45 -6.44
C VAL A 11 -11.11 -2.76 -5.79
N PHE A 12 -10.70 -3.01 -4.55
CA PHE A 12 -10.86 -4.30 -3.88
C PHE A 12 -11.93 -4.32 -2.77
N ASP A 13 -12.30 -3.17 -2.18
CA ASP A 13 -13.35 -3.03 -1.15
C ASP A 13 -13.22 -4.12 -0.06
N ASP A 14 -14.08 -5.14 -0.10
CA ASP A 14 -14.20 -6.28 0.83
C ASP A 14 -13.09 -7.38 0.67
N GLU A 15 -11.81 -7.00 0.57
CA GLU A 15 -10.66 -7.92 0.52
C GLU A 15 -9.73 -7.71 1.73
N ILE A 16 -9.07 -8.75 2.24
CA ILE A 16 -8.30 -8.69 3.51
C ILE A 16 -7.06 -7.79 3.50
N MET A 17 -6.46 -7.56 2.34
CA MET A 17 -5.28 -6.72 2.15
C MET A 17 -5.65 -5.28 1.79
N THR A 18 -6.93 -4.90 1.83
CA THR A 18 -7.31 -3.47 1.83
C THR A 18 -7.03 -2.84 3.20
N PRO A 19 -6.79 -1.51 3.27
CA PRO A 19 -6.36 -0.87 4.51
C PRO A 19 -7.49 -0.61 5.52
N PHE A 20 -8.76 -0.83 5.14
CA PHE A 20 -9.91 -0.56 5.99
C PHE A 20 -10.67 -1.85 6.31
N VAL A 21 -11.05 -2.01 7.58
CA VAL A 21 -11.87 -3.15 7.99
C VAL A 21 -13.35 -2.84 7.74
N GLY A 22 -13.95 -3.54 6.78
CA GLY A 22 -15.35 -3.59 6.42
C GLY A 22 -16.06 -4.90 6.82
N GLY A 23 -17.17 -5.20 6.15
CA GLY A 23 -18.14 -6.23 6.52
C GLY A 23 -17.94 -7.56 5.80
N GLY A 24 -16.71 -8.07 5.79
CA GLY A 24 -16.33 -9.31 5.11
C GLY A 24 -15.02 -9.12 4.37
N HIS A 25 -13.95 -9.77 4.82
CA HIS A 25 -12.66 -9.69 4.16
C HIS A 25 -12.29 -11.07 3.67
N ALA A 26 -12.58 -11.32 2.40
CA ALA A 26 -12.17 -12.59 1.81
C ALA A 26 -10.64 -12.62 1.67
N LEU A 27 -10.03 -13.75 2.04
CA LEU A 27 -8.69 -14.09 1.56
C LEU A 27 -8.79 -14.51 0.10
N SER A 28 -8.64 -13.56 -0.81
CA SER A 28 -8.81 -13.80 -2.24
C SER A 28 -7.69 -14.67 -2.84
N LEU A 29 -7.98 -15.34 -3.96
CA LEU A 29 -6.97 -16.02 -4.77
C LEU A 29 -5.87 -15.04 -5.22
N ILE A 30 -6.21 -13.77 -5.47
CA ILE A 30 -5.25 -12.73 -5.89
C ILE A 30 -4.21 -12.50 -4.79
N THR A 31 -4.64 -12.41 -3.53
CA THR A 31 -3.73 -12.24 -2.39
C THR A 31 -2.85 -13.47 -2.16
N ILE A 32 -3.40 -14.68 -2.31
CA ILE A 32 -2.60 -15.90 -2.17
C ILE A 32 -1.53 -15.98 -3.27
N GLU A 33 -1.88 -15.73 -4.53
CA GLU A 33 -0.91 -15.78 -5.64
C GLU A 33 0.14 -14.66 -5.56
N SER A 34 -0.20 -13.47 -5.03
CA SER A 34 0.79 -12.40 -4.82
C SER A 34 1.86 -12.78 -3.79
N LEU A 35 1.54 -13.64 -2.82
CA LEU A 35 2.53 -14.22 -1.91
C LEU A 35 3.41 -15.24 -2.64
N ALA A 36 2.88 -16.00 -3.58
CA ALA A 36 3.66 -16.91 -4.41
C ALA A 36 4.69 -16.16 -5.27
N ASP A 37 4.31 -14.99 -5.83
CA ASP A 37 5.21 -14.11 -6.58
C ASP A 37 6.40 -13.60 -5.74
N LEU A 38 6.22 -13.48 -4.43
CA LEU A 38 7.28 -13.14 -3.47
C LEU A 38 8.14 -14.34 -3.07
N GLY A 39 7.83 -15.55 -3.57
CA GLY A 39 8.57 -16.78 -3.33
C GLY A 39 8.07 -17.61 -2.15
N TYR A 40 6.88 -17.31 -1.60
CA TYR A 40 6.27 -18.14 -0.57
C TYR A 40 5.65 -19.41 -1.18
N GLY A 41 5.70 -20.51 -0.43
CA GLY A 41 4.86 -21.67 -0.71
C GLY A 41 3.42 -21.34 -0.31
N VAL A 42 2.48 -21.55 -1.23
CA VAL A 42 1.07 -21.20 -1.03
C VAL A 42 0.16 -22.40 -1.26
N ASP A 43 -1.00 -22.40 -0.58
CA ASP A 43 -2.09 -23.34 -0.83
C ASP A 43 -3.31 -22.58 -1.36
N VAL A 44 -3.49 -22.61 -2.67
CA VAL A 44 -4.60 -21.93 -3.37
C VAL A 44 -5.98 -22.46 -3.01
N THR A 45 -6.06 -23.66 -2.40
CA THR A 45 -7.34 -24.23 -1.97
C THR A 45 -7.94 -23.52 -0.75
N GLN A 46 -7.13 -22.71 -0.05
CA GLN A 46 -7.57 -21.88 1.06
C GLN A 46 -8.17 -20.53 0.60
N ALA A 47 -8.21 -20.26 -0.71
CA ALA A 47 -8.81 -19.05 -1.24
C ALA A 47 -10.32 -19.03 -0.96
N GLU A 48 -10.81 -17.90 -0.45
CA GLU A 48 -12.22 -17.64 -0.25
C GLU A 48 -12.86 -17.07 -1.54
N PRO A 49 -14.14 -17.36 -1.81
CA PRO A 49 -14.84 -16.77 -2.94
C PRO A 49 -14.82 -15.25 -2.87
N TYR A 50 -14.24 -14.63 -3.89
CA TYR A 50 -14.11 -13.18 -3.98
C TYR A 50 -14.35 -12.74 -5.43
N ASN A 51 -15.17 -11.70 -5.59
CA ASN A 51 -15.39 -11.06 -6.88
C ASN A 51 -14.97 -9.60 -6.75
N LEU A 52 -14.24 -9.10 -7.75
CA LEU A 52 -13.95 -7.68 -7.81
C LEU A 52 -15.28 -6.89 -7.81
N PRO A 53 -15.41 -5.86 -6.97
CA PRO A 53 -16.53 -4.94 -7.01
C PRO A 53 -16.74 -4.43 -8.44
N ALA A 54 -18.01 -4.29 -8.85
CA ALA A 54 -18.30 -3.58 -10.08
C ALA A 54 -17.62 -2.21 -10.03
N ALA A 55 -16.97 -1.80 -11.13
CA ALA A 55 -16.26 -0.54 -11.20
C ALA A 55 -17.15 0.57 -10.65
N ARG A 56 -16.80 1.09 -9.46
CA ARG A 56 -17.49 2.26 -8.92
C ARG A 56 -17.32 3.36 -9.96
N PRO A 57 -18.41 4.01 -10.43
CA PRO A 57 -18.26 5.25 -11.17
C PRO A 57 -17.28 6.11 -10.39
N LEU A 58 -16.31 6.72 -11.06
CA LEU A 58 -15.50 7.77 -10.44
C LEU A 58 -16.50 8.71 -9.78
N GLY A 59 -16.53 8.70 -8.44
CA GLY A 59 -17.33 9.67 -7.70
C GLY A 59 -16.93 11.07 -8.19
N PRO A 60 -17.81 12.09 -8.03
CA PRO A 60 -17.41 13.46 -8.36
C PRO A 60 -16.04 13.67 -7.73
N THR A 61 -15.05 14.08 -8.51
CA THR A 61 -13.65 14.28 -8.10
C THR A 61 -13.65 14.90 -6.71
N GLY A 62 -13.59 14.02 -5.70
CA GLY A 62 -13.78 14.41 -4.32
C GLY A 62 -12.63 15.33 -4.04
N ASP A 63 -12.95 16.52 -3.51
CA ASP A 63 -12.03 17.62 -3.28
C ASP A 63 -10.66 17.04 -2.95
N ARG A 64 -9.75 17.13 -3.93
CA ARG A 64 -8.46 16.45 -3.88
C ARG A 64 -7.85 17.00 -2.61
N GLY A 65 -7.82 16.18 -1.54
CA GLY A 65 -7.37 16.62 -0.22
C GLY A 65 -6.11 17.45 -0.39
N PRO A 66 -5.91 18.50 0.42
CA PRO A 66 -5.00 19.60 0.11
C PRO A 66 -3.73 19.05 -0.52
N ILE A 67 -3.41 19.51 -1.73
CA ILE A 67 -2.21 19.09 -2.46
C ILE A 67 -1.04 19.26 -1.48
N ILE A 68 -0.50 18.15 -0.99
CA ILE A 68 0.71 18.17 -0.18
C ILE A 68 1.82 18.46 -1.18
N ASP A 69 2.26 19.72 -1.19
CA ASP A 69 3.39 20.15 -2.00
C ASP A 69 4.68 19.55 -1.41
N LEU A 70 5.06 18.40 -1.97
CA LEU A 70 6.30 17.70 -1.64
C LEU A 70 7.50 18.24 -2.41
N GLY A 71 7.35 19.32 -3.19
CA GLY A 71 8.43 19.90 -4.00
C GLY A 71 9.65 20.31 -3.17
N ASP A 72 9.41 20.67 -1.90
CA ASP A 72 10.43 21.07 -0.93
C ASP A 72 10.52 20.13 0.28
N ASP A 73 9.90 18.95 0.20
CA ASP A 73 10.00 17.90 1.24
C ASP A 73 11.31 17.10 1.11
N VAL A 74 12.39 17.83 0.85
CA VAL A 74 13.77 17.38 0.92
C VAL A 74 14.41 18.23 2.00
N ALA A 75 14.92 17.60 3.05
CA ALA A 75 15.69 18.31 4.07
C ALA A 75 16.91 18.98 3.41
N ARG A 76 16.81 20.30 3.14
CA ARG A 76 17.90 21.13 2.61
C ARG A 76 18.93 21.45 3.69
N ARG A 77 19.36 20.41 4.41
CA ARG A 77 20.43 20.48 5.40
C ARG A 77 21.69 19.89 4.78
N PRO A 78 22.88 20.33 5.22
CA PRO A 78 24.13 19.69 4.79
C PRO A 78 24.04 18.19 4.99
N ILE A 79 24.41 17.42 3.96
CA ILE A 79 24.52 15.97 4.07
C ILE A 79 25.65 15.70 5.07
N VAL A 80 25.32 15.01 6.15
CA VAL A 80 26.26 14.61 7.18
C VAL A 80 26.40 13.09 7.15
N PHE A 81 27.64 12.61 7.04
CA PHE A 81 27.97 11.20 7.22
C PHE A 81 28.39 10.98 8.67
N ILE A 82 27.80 9.98 9.33
CA ILE A 82 28.21 9.57 10.68
C ILE A 82 29.06 8.32 10.53
N ASP A 83 30.32 8.36 10.97
CA ASP A 83 31.19 7.18 10.93
C ASP A 83 30.79 6.16 12.01
N ARG A 84 31.36 4.94 11.94
CA ARG A 84 31.09 3.85 12.90
C ARG A 84 31.45 4.18 14.36
N LYS A 85 32.17 5.28 14.60
CA LYS A 85 32.55 5.80 15.93
C LYS A 85 31.67 6.98 16.37
N GLY A 86 30.61 7.30 15.61
CA GLY A 86 29.64 8.35 15.92
C GLY A 86 30.11 9.76 15.56
N ARG A 87 31.18 9.93 14.78
CA ARG A 87 31.68 11.26 14.39
C ARG A 87 30.99 11.74 13.12
N VAL A 88 30.57 12.99 13.16
CA VAL A 88 29.88 13.72 12.09
C VAL A 88 30.92 14.28 11.12
N HIS A 89 30.81 13.90 9.85
CA HIS A 89 31.59 14.42 8.73
C HIS A 89 30.65 15.15 7.77
N SER A 90 30.92 16.43 7.50
CA SER A 90 30.20 17.23 6.49
C SER A 90 31.03 17.36 5.21
N PHE A 91 30.38 17.49 4.06
CA PHE A 91 31.00 18.05 2.85
C PHE A 91 31.18 19.57 2.97
#